data_AF-A0A3M1T0L0-F1
#
_entry.id   AF-A0A3M1T0L0-F1
#
_cell.length_a   1.000
_cell.length_b   1.000
_cell.length_c   1.000
_cell.angle_alpha   90.00
_cell.angle_beta   90.00
_cell.angle_gamma   90.00
#
_symmetry.space_group_name_H-M   'P 1'
#
loop_
_entity.id
_entity.type
_entity.pdbx_description
1 polymer ?
#
loop_
_entity_poly.entity_id
_entity_poly.type
_entity_poly.pdbx_seq_one_letter_code
_entity_poly.pdbx_strand_id
1 'polypeptide(L)'
;MAQSNRPANCQPQTVSANPVSSPQSPLPASLWLGKLTFFFYVLLTLFPPSEGIWGGGLRAFLWQVGLLCPVLWLLGILLRQRQMPRLGGGWDAIALFAILMAIVSTVFAESPNKALECAIAAAGYLAVVYALKHDLQTPQQRHGLLICQGYVNLGFIACSLGGWAIYAGIPAWRRWQEVRGLAGEVEVSIAPNEIPLGTPGAIAAYLVLALPLLAGLAIADRGWRRGLWLAGSGLGLLDLYTTNSALGWLGLGVLG
;
A
#
# COMPACT_ATOMS: atom_id res chain seq x y z
N MET A 1 46.47 -22.30 78.72
CA MET A 1 45.49 -21.19 78.63
C MET A 1 45.69 -20.50 77.28
N ALA A 2 44.71 -20.15 76.47
CA ALA A 2 43.32 -20.54 76.26
C ALA A 2 42.87 -19.73 75.02
N GLN A 3 42.15 -20.40 74.10
CA GLN A 3 41.13 -19.86 73.18
C GLN A 3 41.58 -18.82 72.11
N SER A 4 41.63 -19.19 70.82
CA SER A 4 40.49 -19.43 69.91
C SER A 4 39.56 -18.22 69.81
N ASN A 5 39.73 -17.39 68.78
CA ASN A 5 38.69 -16.48 68.30
C ASN A 5 38.67 -16.45 66.76
N ARG A 6 37.62 -17.06 66.20
CA ARG A 6 37.17 -16.91 64.81
C ARG A 6 36.63 -15.49 64.59
N PRO A 7 36.70 -14.99 63.36
CA PRO A 7 35.60 -14.20 62.83
C PRO A 7 34.91 -14.87 61.64
N ALA A 8 33.59 -14.99 61.83
CA ALA A 8 32.47 -14.90 60.89
C ALA A 8 32.67 -15.34 59.42
N ASN A 9 32.09 -16.51 59.16
CA ASN A 9 31.57 -16.94 57.87
C ASN A 9 30.46 -15.97 57.39
N CYS A 10 30.76 -15.06 56.47
CA CYS A 10 29.75 -14.31 55.71
C CYS A 10 29.46 -15.07 54.42
N GLN A 11 28.43 -15.92 54.44
CA GLN A 11 27.83 -16.40 53.21
C GLN A 11 27.12 -15.23 52.50
N PRO A 12 27.31 -15.05 51.19
CA PRO A 12 26.46 -14.15 50.43
C PRO A 12 25.04 -14.73 50.41
N GLN A 13 24.09 -13.99 50.96
CA GLN A 13 22.67 -14.27 50.78
C GLN A 13 22.36 -14.25 49.28
N THR A 14 22.14 -15.41 48.70
CA THR A 14 21.53 -15.55 47.38
C THR A 14 20.10 -15.02 47.49
N VAL A 15 19.92 -13.75 47.14
CA VAL A 15 18.61 -13.18 46.85
C VAL A 15 18.02 -14.02 45.72
N SER A 16 17.11 -14.92 46.10
CA SER A 16 16.26 -15.66 45.18
C SER A 16 15.48 -14.64 44.36
N ALA A 17 15.98 -14.33 43.17
CA ALA A 17 15.27 -13.57 42.18
C ALA A 17 14.05 -14.42 41.80
N ASN A 18 12.89 -14.06 42.37
CA ASN A 18 11.61 -14.49 41.85
C ASN A 18 11.65 -14.24 40.33
N PRO A 19 11.43 -15.25 39.48
CA PRO A 19 11.29 -15.01 38.06
C PRO A 19 10.07 -14.11 37.91
N VAL A 20 10.33 -12.83 37.61
CA VAL A 20 9.32 -11.93 37.07
C VAL A 20 8.72 -12.69 35.91
N SER A 21 7.48 -13.13 36.08
CA SER A 21 6.68 -13.75 35.06
C SER A 21 6.60 -12.76 33.92
N SER A 22 7.45 -12.96 32.91
CA SER A 22 7.35 -12.30 31.62
C SER A 22 5.88 -12.41 31.21
N PRO A 23 5.15 -11.31 31.02
CA PRO A 23 3.80 -11.41 30.49
C PRO A 23 3.91 -12.07 29.12
N GLN A 24 3.46 -13.32 29.05
CA GLN A 24 3.37 -14.08 27.82
C GLN A 24 2.65 -13.20 26.81
N SER A 25 3.31 -13.00 25.68
CA SER A 25 2.84 -12.16 24.60
C SER A 25 1.85 -12.93 23.72
N PRO A 26 0.55 -12.58 23.66
CA PRO A 26 -0.27 -12.97 22.52
C PRO A 26 0.13 -12.14 21.29
N LEU A 27 1.30 -12.42 20.71
CA LEU A 27 1.82 -11.75 19.51
C LEU A 27 1.53 -12.42 18.15
N PRO A 28 0.81 -13.57 17.99
CA PRO A 28 0.64 -14.11 16.64
C PRO A 28 -0.50 -13.45 15.86
N ALA A 29 -1.72 -13.33 16.42
CA ALA A 29 -2.93 -13.11 15.61
C ALA A 29 -2.95 -11.77 14.83
N SER A 30 -2.62 -10.64 15.48
CA SER A 30 -2.62 -9.33 14.79
C SER A 30 -1.57 -9.24 13.69
N LEU A 31 -0.41 -9.87 13.88
CA LEU A 31 0.66 -9.92 12.89
C LEU A 31 0.24 -10.73 11.64
N TRP A 32 -0.51 -11.82 11.84
CA TRP A 32 -1.04 -12.63 10.74
C TRP A 32 -2.08 -11.85 9.93
N LEU A 33 -2.99 -11.14 10.57
CA LEU A 33 -3.97 -10.30 9.87
C LEU A 33 -3.30 -9.14 9.10
N GLY A 34 -2.25 -8.52 9.65
CA GLY A 34 -1.48 -7.51 8.94
C GLY A 34 -0.81 -8.07 7.67
N LYS A 35 -0.18 -9.26 7.76
CA LYS A 35 0.40 -9.94 6.59
C LYS A 35 -0.63 -10.33 5.55
N LEU A 36 -1.80 -10.80 5.99
CA LEU A 36 -2.90 -11.18 5.11
C LEU A 36 -3.48 -9.94 4.40
N THR A 37 -3.65 -8.84 5.12
CA THR A 37 -4.04 -7.54 4.55
C THR A 37 -3.04 -7.10 3.49
N PHE A 38 -1.74 -7.19 3.78
CA PHE A 38 -0.69 -6.86 2.81
C PHE A 38 -0.72 -7.78 1.59
N PHE A 39 -0.93 -9.08 1.77
CA PHE A 39 -1.06 -10.03 0.67
C PHE A 39 -2.23 -9.67 -0.25
N PHE A 40 -3.42 -9.42 0.31
CA PHE A 40 -4.58 -8.99 -0.47
C PHE A 40 -4.35 -7.64 -1.14
N TYR A 41 -3.66 -6.71 -0.47
CA TYR A 41 -3.28 -5.43 -1.06
C TYR A 41 -2.40 -5.60 -2.32
N VAL A 42 -1.33 -6.37 -2.21
CA VAL A 42 -0.43 -6.63 -3.36
C VAL A 42 -1.18 -7.35 -4.47
N LEU A 43 -1.96 -8.36 -4.12
CA LEU A 43 -2.75 -9.12 -5.07
C LEU A 43 -3.72 -8.21 -5.82
N LEU A 44 -4.53 -7.42 -5.11
CA LEU A 44 -5.51 -6.50 -5.71
C LEU A 44 -4.85 -5.36 -6.50
N THR A 45 -3.62 -4.95 -6.15
CA THR A 45 -2.88 -3.90 -6.86
C THR A 45 -2.32 -4.42 -8.18
N LEU A 46 -1.81 -5.64 -8.20
CA LEU A 46 -1.17 -6.23 -9.39
C LEU A 46 -2.14 -6.99 -10.29
N PHE A 47 -3.34 -7.34 -9.80
CA PHE A 47 -4.31 -8.07 -10.59
C PHE A 47 -5.05 -7.14 -11.58
N PRO A 48 -5.07 -7.46 -12.88
CA PRO A 48 -5.81 -6.69 -13.86
C PRO A 48 -7.34 -6.77 -13.60
N PRO A 49 -8.10 -5.69 -13.83
CA PRO A 49 -9.55 -5.73 -13.94
C PRO A 49 -9.93 -6.50 -15.22
N SER A 50 -9.82 -7.82 -15.19
CA SER A 50 -10.34 -8.65 -16.27
C SER A 50 -11.85 -8.71 -16.14
N GLU A 51 -12.58 -8.00 -17.01
CA GLU A 51 -14.04 -8.16 -17.11
C GLU A 51 -14.44 -9.55 -17.67
N GLY A 52 -13.50 -10.35 -18.17
CA GLY A 52 -13.82 -11.55 -18.96
C GLY A 52 -13.37 -12.93 -18.47
N ILE A 53 -12.47 -13.08 -17.49
CA ILE A 53 -11.85 -14.40 -17.19
C ILE A 53 -12.19 -14.91 -15.79
N TRP A 54 -12.38 -14.00 -14.83
CA TRP A 54 -12.72 -14.33 -13.46
C TRP A 54 -14.08 -13.70 -13.19
N GLY A 55 -15.14 -14.52 -13.17
CA GLY A 55 -16.50 -14.05 -12.93
C GLY A 55 -16.52 -13.08 -11.75
N GLY A 56 -17.27 -11.98 -11.87
CA GLY A 56 -17.23 -10.85 -10.93
C GLY A 56 -17.34 -11.24 -9.45
N GLY A 57 -17.91 -12.41 -9.15
CA GLY A 57 -17.97 -12.99 -7.80
C GLY A 57 -16.61 -13.25 -7.14
N LEU A 58 -15.59 -13.76 -7.84
CA LEU A 58 -14.29 -14.04 -7.21
C LEU A 58 -13.58 -12.74 -6.83
N ARG A 59 -13.56 -11.76 -7.72
CA ARG A 59 -12.98 -10.44 -7.43
C ARG A 59 -13.73 -9.72 -6.32
N ALA A 60 -15.06 -9.75 -6.34
CA ALA A 60 -15.87 -9.19 -5.26
C ALA A 60 -15.53 -9.85 -3.92
N PHE A 61 -15.37 -11.18 -3.90
CA PHE A 61 -14.93 -11.91 -2.71
C PHE A 61 -13.53 -11.49 -2.24
N LEU A 62 -12.54 -11.42 -3.14
CA LEU A 62 -11.19 -10.93 -2.82
C LEU A 62 -11.20 -9.52 -2.24
N TRP A 63 -12.02 -8.64 -2.80
CA TRP A 63 -12.18 -7.26 -2.34
C TRP A 63 -12.83 -7.20 -0.96
N GLN A 64 -13.91 -7.96 -0.74
CA GLN A 64 -14.59 -8.04 0.56
C GLN A 64 -13.66 -8.59 1.64
N VAL A 65 -12.95 -9.69 1.38
CA VAL A 65 -11.99 -10.27 2.33
C VAL A 65 -10.81 -9.32 2.56
N GLY A 66 -10.31 -8.69 1.50
CA GLY A 66 -9.23 -7.71 1.57
C GLY A 66 -9.57 -6.49 2.43
N LEU A 67 -10.81 -6.00 2.39
CA LEU A 67 -11.28 -4.89 3.22
C LEU A 67 -11.69 -5.32 4.64
N LEU A 68 -12.21 -6.53 4.79
CA LEU A 68 -12.59 -7.05 6.11
C LEU A 68 -11.35 -7.31 6.97
N CYS A 69 -10.26 -7.77 6.37
CA CYS A 69 -9.02 -8.09 7.08
C CYS A 69 -8.46 -6.93 7.93
N PRO A 70 -8.28 -5.71 7.42
CA PRO A 70 -7.78 -4.59 8.23
C PRO A 70 -8.79 -4.11 9.27
N VAL A 71 -10.09 -4.24 9.02
CA VAL A 71 -11.12 -3.93 10.01
C VAL A 71 -11.02 -4.90 11.19
N LEU A 72 -10.91 -6.21 10.92
CA LEU A 72 -10.71 -7.22 11.96
C LEU A 72 -9.37 -7.04 12.69
N TRP A 73 -8.33 -6.61 11.98
CA TRP A 73 -7.03 -6.31 12.57
C TRP A 73 -7.13 -5.15 13.58
N LEU A 74 -7.74 -4.03 13.18
CA LEU A 74 -7.96 -2.89 14.06
C LEU A 74 -8.88 -3.27 15.23
N LEU A 75 -9.95 -4.02 14.97
CA LEU A 75 -10.86 -4.46 16.02
C LEU A 75 -10.15 -5.37 17.03
N GLY A 76 -9.26 -6.26 16.57
CA GLY A 76 -8.42 -7.08 17.43
C GLY A 76 -7.47 -6.27 18.32
N ILE A 77 -6.90 -5.17 17.79
CA ILE A 77 -6.11 -4.22 18.58
C ILE A 77 -6.99 -3.54 19.63
N LEU A 78 -8.16 -3.03 19.23
CA LEU A 78 -9.09 -2.29 20.10
C LEU A 78 -9.65 -3.18 21.23
N LEU A 79 -10.06 -4.40 20.90
CA LEU A 79 -10.55 -5.39 21.87
C LEU A 79 -9.51 -5.72 22.94
N ARG A 80 -8.24 -5.76 22.55
CA ARG A 80 -7.14 -6.17 23.44
C ARG A 80 -6.60 -5.04 24.30
N GLN A 81 -6.44 -3.85 23.74
CA GLN A 81 -5.86 -2.70 24.45
C GLN A 81 -6.92 -1.79 25.07
N ARG A 82 -8.19 -1.93 24.66
CA ARG A 82 -9.33 -1.08 25.04
C ARG A 82 -9.12 0.42 24.83
N GLN A 83 -8.10 0.79 24.06
CA GLN A 83 -7.78 2.16 23.71
C GLN A 83 -7.62 2.25 22.20
N MET A 84 -8.20 3.29 21.63
CA MET A 84 -8.06 3.56 20.20
C MET A 84 -6.67 4.18 19.96
N PRO A 85 -5.84 3.59 19.09
CA PRO A 85 -4.55 4.18 18.76
C PRO A 85 -4.80 5.54 18.12
N ARG A 86 -4.20 6.60 18.67
CA ARG A 86 -4.37 7.97 18.12
C ARG A 86 -3.34 8.20 17.01
N LEU A 87 -3.77 8.74 15.87
CA LEU A 87 -2.81 9.18 14.85
C LEU A 87 -2.02 10.40 15.33
N GLY A 88 -2.65 11.26 16.13
CA GLY A 88 -2.08 12.50 16.62
C GLY A 88 -2.08 13.61 15.56
N GLY A 89 -1.68 14.83 15.94
CA GLY A 89 -1.50 15.94 14.99
C GLY A 89 -2.76 16.39 14.24
N GLY A 90 -3.96 16.16 14.78
CA GLY A 90 -5.23 16.52 14.14
C GLY A 90 -5.74 15.53 13.09
N TRP A 91 -4.97 14.49 12.75
CA TRP A 91 -5.38 13.46 11.79
C TRP A 91 -6.61 12.67 12.24
N ASP A 92 -6.81 12.53 13.56
CA ASP A 92 -8.01 11.91 14.12
C ASP A 92 -9.27 12.74 13.83
N ALA A 93 -9.17 14.08 13.74
CA ALA A 93 -10.28 14.94 13.36
C ALA A 93 -10.61 14.83 11.87
N ILE A 94 -9.58 14.73 11.02
CA ILE A 94 -9.75 14.50 9.58
C ILE A 94 -10.41 13.15 9.34
N ALA A 95 -9.98 12.11 10.06
CA ALA A 95 -10.58 10.78 10.02
C ALA A 95 -12.07 10.81 10.41
N LEU A 96 -12.40 11.50 11.50
CA LEU A 96 -13.79 11.66 11.94
C LEU A 96 -14.63 12.41 10.90
N PHE A 97 -14.08 13.50 10.35
CA PHE A 97 -14.75 14.28 9.31
C PHE A 97 -14.98 13.45 8.04
N ALA A 98 -14.01 12.64 7.62
CA ALA A 98 -14.14 11.74 6.48
C ALA A 98 -15.24 10.69 6.69
N ILE A 99 -15.35 10.12 7.90
CA ILE A 99 -16.45 9.20 8.24
C ILE A 99 -17.80 9.92 8.18
N LEU A 100 -17.89 11.12 8.76
CA LEU A 100 -19.13 11.90 8.76
C LEU A 100 -19.56 12.25 7.32
N MET A 101 -18.60 12.66 6.48
CA MET A 101 -18.85 12.93 5.06
C MET A 101 -19.24 11.68 4.29
N ALA A 102 -18.67 10.52 4.59
CA ALA A 102 -19.09 9.26 3.98
C ALA A 102 -20.54 8.91 4.33
N ILE A 103 -20.97 9.13 5.58
CA ILE A 103 -22.35 8.92 6.02
C ILE A 103 -23.31 9.90 5.33
N VAL A 104 -22.95 11.18 5.25
CA VAL A 104 -23.77 12.17 4.53
C VAL A 104 -23.86 11.78 3.05
N SER A 105 -22.73 11.43 2.43
CA SER A 105 -22.71 11.01 1.04
C SER A 105 -23.55 9.76 0.77
N THR A 106 -23.63 8.81 1.70
CA THR A 106 -24.45 7.60 1.50
C THR A 106 -25.94 7.87 1.61
N VAL A 107 -26.36 8.78 2.50
CA VAL A 107 -27.77 9.15 2.69
C VAL A 107 -28.29 9.99 1.53
N PHE A 108 -27.46 10.87 0.96
CA PHE A 108 -27.88 11.79 -0.11
C PHE A 108 -27.51 11.31 -1.53
N ALA A 109 -26.89 10.15 -1.69
CA ALA A 109 -26.51 9.64 -3.01
C ALA A 109 -27.72 9.13 -3.81
N GLU A 110 -27.72 9.44 -5.11
CA GLU A 110 -28.67 8.87 -6.08
C GLU A 110 -28.61 7.33 -6.16
N SER A 111 -27.44 6.75 -5.81
CA SER A 111 -27.23 5.31 -5.73
C SER A 111 -26.66 4.91 -4.37
N PRO A 112 -27.50 4.67 -3.35
CA PRO A 112 -27.05 4.43 -1.98
C PRO A 112 -26.18 3.18 -1.87
N ASN A 113 -26.43 2.15 -2.68
CA ASN A 113 -25.62 0.93 -2.69
C ASN A 113 -24.17 1.19 -3.11
N LYS A 114 -23.95 1.99 -4.17
CA LYS A 114 -22.59 2.34 -4.62
C LYS A 114 -21.88 3.24 -3.59
N ALA A 115 -22.61 4.18 -3.01
CA ALA A 115 -22.07 5.04 -1.97
C ALA A 115 -21.70 4.24 -0.71
N LEU A 116 -22.49 3.23 -0.35
CA LEU A 116 -22.19 2.32 0.77
C LEU A 116 -20.93 1.51 0.51
N GLU A 117 -20.76 0.95 -0.70
CA GLU A 117 -19.53 0.25 -1.08
C GLU A 117 -18.30 1.16 -0.95
N CYS A 118 -18.38 2.40 -1.44
CA CYS A 118 -17.31 3.39 -1.28
C CYS A 118 -17.04 3.74 0.19
N ALA A 119 -18.09 3.88 1.01
CA ALA A 119 -17.95 4.16 2.44
C ALA A 119 -17.29 3.01 3.21
N ILE A 120 -17.64 1.76 2.89
CA ILE A 120 -17.01 0.57 3.45
C ILE A 120 -15.54 0.50 3.05
N ALA A 121 -15.22 0.81 1.79
CA ALA A 121 -13.84 0.88 1.31
C ALA A 121 -13.03 1.94 2.08
N ALA A 122 -13.58 3.15 2.21
CA ALA A 122 -12.96 4.24 2.96
C ALA A 122 -12.71 3.86 4.43
N ALA A 123 -13.68 3.22 5.08
CA ALA A 123 -13.53 2.70 6.44
C ALA A 123 -12.43 1.64 6.55
N GLY A 124 -12.33 0.74 5.57
CA GLY A 124 -11.26 -0.26 5.50
C GLY A 124 -9.87 0.37 5.35
N TYR A 125 -9.71 1.37 4.48
CA TYR A 125 -8.46 2.11 4.34
C TYR A 125 -8.09 2.85 5.63
N LEU A 126 -9.07 3.47 6.28
CA LEU A 126 -8.85 4.13 7.56
C LEU A 126 -8.39 3.11 8.62
N ALA A 127 -9.02 1.93 8.66
CA ALA A 127 -8.64 0.88 9.58
C ALA A 127 -7.18 0.43 9.40
N VAL A 128 -6.72 0.29 8.14
CA VAL A 128 -5.31 0.01 7.82
C VAL A 128 -4.39 1.07 8.42
N VAL A 129 -4.72 2.36 8.25
CA VAL A 129 -3.86 3.46 8.73
C VAL A 129 -3.72 3.43 10.26
N TYR A 130 -4.83 3.25 10.98
CA TYR A 130 -4.82 3.14 12.43
C TYR A 130 -4.05 1.90 12.91
N ALA A 131 -4.24 0.75 12.26
CA ALA A 131 -3.54 -0.48 12.60
C ALA A 131 -2.04 -0.41 12.30
N LEU A 132 -1.64 0.15 11.16
CA LEU A 132 -0.24 0.38 10.80
C LEU A 132 0.43 1.36 11.76
N LYS A 133 -0.24 2.45 12.14
CA LYS A 133 0.30 3.41 13.12
C LYS A 133 0.63 2.74 14.45
N HIS A 134 -0.23 1.82 14.88
CA HIS A 134 -0.04 1.06 16.11
C HIS A 134 1.17 0.10 16.03
N ASP A 135 1.29 -0.65 14.93
CA ASP A 135 2.33 -1.68 14.77
C ASP A 135 3.70 -1.11 14.32
N LEU A 136 3.72 0.03 13.61
CA LEU A 136 4.93 0.70 13.11
C LEU A 136 5.46 1.73 14.12
N GLN A 137 5.93 1.23 15.26
CA GLN A 137 6.44 2.09 16.34
C GLN A 137 7.85 2.60 16.05
N THR A 138 8.66 1.81 15.34
CA THR A 138 10.07 2.13 15.08
C THR A 138 10.29 2.72 13.68
N PRO A 139 11.28 3.62 13.51
CA PRO A 139 11.61 4.18 12.20
C PRO A 139 12.10 3.10 11.22
N GLN A 140 12.77 2.05 11.70
CA GLN A 140 13.24 0.93 10.88
C GLN A 140 12.08 0.15 10.25
N GLN A 141 11.02 -0.13 11.02
CA GLN A 141 9.83 -0.81 10.51
C GLN A 141 9.11 0.03 9.45
N ARG A 142 9.00 1.35 9.67
CA ARG A 142 8.40 2.27 8.68
C ARG A 142 9.18 2.29 7.39
N HIS A 143 10.51 2.39 7.47
CA HIS A 143 11.37 2.35 6.30
C HIS A 143 11.26 1.01 5.55
N GLY A 144 11.21 -0.12 6.26
CA GLY A 144 10.96 -1.44 5.66
C GLY A 144 9.63 -1.51 4.91
N LEU A 145 8.55 -0.95 5.48
CA LEU A 145 7.26 -0.87 4.80
C LEU A 145 7.33 -0.01 3.53
N LEU A 146 7.99 1.15 3.58
CA LEU A 146 8.16 2.02 2.41
C LEU A 146 8.94 1.31 1.29
N ILE A 147 9.99 0.56 1.64
CA ILE A 147 10.72 -0.26 0.66
C ILE A 147 9.81 -1.32 0.04
N CYS A 148 9.03 -2.05 0.85
CA CYS A 148 8.07 -3.04 0.35
C CYS A 148 7.06 -2.39 -0.60
N GLN A 149 6.49 -1.24 -0.21
CA GLN A 149 5.59 -0.47 -1.06
C GLN A 149 6.27 -0.03 -2.36
N GLY A 150 7.54 0.38 -2.31
CA GLY A 150 8.35 0.70 -3.49
C GLY A 150 8.43 -0.47 -4.46
N TYR A 151 8.67 -1.70 -3.98
CA TYR A 151 8.67 -2.89 -4.85
C TYR A 151 7.30 -3.19 -5.45
N VAL A 152 6.22 -3.00 -4.69
CA VAL A 152 4.85 -3.16 -5.21
C VAL A 152 4.59 -2.14 -6.33
N ASN A 153 5.01 -0.88 -6.14
CA ASN A 153 4.90 0.15 -7.17
C ASN A 153 5.70 -0.20 -8.43
N LEU A 154 6.93 -0.72 -8.28
CA LEU A 154 7.72 -1.20 -9.42
C LEU A 154 7.04 -2.35 -10.15
N GLY A 155 6.47 -3.31 -9.42
CA GLY A 155 5.69 -4.40 -9.99
C GLY A 155 4.48 -3.88 -10.77
N PHE A 156 3.76 -2.91 -10.21
CA PHE A 156 2.63 -2.27 -10.88
C PHE A 156 3.06 -1.59 -12.18
N ILE A 157 4.11 -0.76 -12.15
CA ILE A 157 4.66 -0.08 -13.34
C ILE A 157 5.09 -1.10 -14.39
N ALA A 158 5.79 -2.17 -14.00
CA ALA A 158 6.24 -3.20 -14.92
C ALA A 158 5.07 -3.96 -15.55
N CYS A 159 4.04 -4.32 -14.78
CA CYS A 159 2.84 -4.98 -15.29
C CYS A 159 2.01 -4.05 -16.18
N SER A 160 1.87 -2.77 -15.81
CA SER A 160 1.16 -1.74 -16.57
C SER A 160 1.82 -1.52 -17.93
N LEU A 161 3.10 -1.11 -17.91
CA LEU A 161 3.85 -0.79 -19.11
C LEU A 161 4.11 -2.02 -19.98
N GLY A 162 4.36 -3.17 -19.35
CA GLY A 162 4.56 -4.44 -20.05
C GLY A 162 3.30 -4.89 -20.78
N GLY A 163 2.13 -4.79 -20.12
CA GLY A 163 0.86 -5.10 -20.76
C GLY A 163 0.53 -4.12 -21.89
N TRP A 164 0.74 -2.81 -21.68
CA TRP A 164 0.60 -1.82 -22.75
C TRP A 164 1.50 -2.12 -23.95
N ALA A 165 2.76 -2.44 -23.71
CA ALA A 165 3.72 -2.75 -24.77
C ALA A 165 3.25 -3.97 -25.59
N ILE A 166 2.71 -5.00 -24.93
CA ILE A 166 2.21 -6.21 -25.62
C ILE A 166 0.94 -5.92 -26.41
N TYR A 167 -0.04 -5.24 -25.83
CA TYR A 167 -1.38 -5.11 -26.41
C TYR A 167 -1.57 -3.89 -27.32
N ALA A 168 -0.84 -2.79 -27.07
CA ALA A 168 -0.99 -1.54 -27.81
C ALA A 168 0.31 -1.13 -28.51
N GLY A 169 1.44 -1.13 -27.79
CA GLY A 169 2.72 -0.61 -28.26
C GLY A 169 3.30 -1.40 -29.45
N ILE A 170 3.50 -2.71 -29.31
CA ILE A 170 4.04 -3.58 -30.36
C ILE A 170 3.13 -3.61 -31.59
N PRO A 171 1.80 -3.76 -31.47
CA PRO A 171 0.90 -3.70 -32.62
C PRO A 171 0.87 -2.34 -33.33
N ALA A 172 0.99 -1.23 -32.60
CA ALA A 172 1.10 0.11 -33.20
C ALA A 172 2.41 0.27 -33.96
N TRP A 173 3.52 -0.21 -33.38
CA TRP A 173 4.83 -0.19 -34.04
C TRP A 173 4.85 -0.98 -35.35
N ARG A 174 4.23 -2.17 -35.38
CA ARG A 174 4.11 -2.99 -36.60
C ARG A 174 3.29 -2.28 -37.69
N ARG A 175 2.13 -1.71 -37.33
CA ARG A 175 1.32 -0.90 -38.26
C ARG A 175 2.09 0.28 -38.82
N TRP A 176 2.89 0.95 -38.01
CA TRP A 176 3.73 2.05 -38.48
C TRP A 176 4.84 1.59 -39.45
N GLN A 177 5.43 0.42 -39.24
CA GLN A 177 6.40 -0.16 -40.18
C GLN A 177 5.76 -0.51 -41.54
N GLU A 178 4.52 -1.02 -41.53
CA GLU A 178 3.75 -1.32 -42.74
C GLU A 178 3.41 -0.05 -43.54
N VAL A 179 3.01 1.01 -42.82
CA VAL A 179 2.64 2.30 -43.40
C VAL A 179 3.85 3.10 -43.86
N ARG A 180 5.03 2.97 -43.23
CA ARG A 180 6.27 3.64 -43.65
C ARG A 180 6.70 3.32 -45.09
N GLY A 181 6.24 2.20 -45.65
CA GLY A 181 6.48 1.81 -47.04
C GLY A 181 5.52 2.45 -48.05
N LEU A 182 4.44 3.09 -47.59
CA LEU A 182 3.45 3.77 -48.40
C LEU A 182 3.63 5.28 -48.15
N ALA A 183 4.01 6.04 -49.17
CA ALA A 183 4.38 7.46 -49.10
C ALA A 183 3.19 8.41 -48.80
N GLY A 184 2.26 8.03 -47.93
CA GLY A 184 1.16 8.84 -47.46
C GLY A 184 1.32 9.15 -45.97
N GLU A 185 1.09 10.41 -45.59
CA GLU A 185 1.01 10.86 -44.21
C GLU A 185 -0.20 10.21 -43.52
N VAL A 186 -0.04 8.99 -43.02
CA VAL A 186 -1.04 8.35 -42.18
C VAL A 186 -0.69 8.68 -40.73
N GLU A 187 -1.61 9.40 -40.08
CA GLU A 187 -1.55 9.75 -38.67
C GLU A 187 -1.71 8.47 -37.83
N VAL A 188 -0.60 7.85 -37.43
CA VAL A 188 -0.61 6.68 -36.55
C VAL A 188 -0.81 7.15 -35.11
N SER A 189 -2.07 7.30 -34.69
CA SER A 189 -2.40 7.57 -33.30
C SER A 189 -2.09 6.34 -32.44
N ILE A 190 -1.21 6.51 -31.45
CA ILE A 190 -0.88 5.48 -30.46
C ILE A 190 -2.05 5.39 -29.48
N ALA A 191 -2.57 4.18 -29.25
CA ALA A 191 -3.64 3.98 -28.29
C ALA A 191 -3.13 4.24 -26.86
N PRO A 192 -3.89 5.00 -26.04
CA PRO A 192 -3.53 5.25 -24.65
C PRO A 192 -3.43 3.95 -23.84
N ASN A 193 -2.68 3.99 -22.74
CA ASN A 193 -2.56 2.85 -21.84
C ASN A 193 -3.88 2.55 -21.11
N GLU A 194 -4.72 1.71 -21.72
CA GLU A 194 -6.04 1.29 -21.23
C GLU A 194 -6.07 -0.19 -20.75
N ILE A 195 -5.02 -0.97 -21.05
CA ILE A 195 -5.02 -2.43 -20.89
C ILE A 195 -3.63 -2.84 -20.36
N PRO A 196 -3.51 -3.62 -19.27
CA PRO A 196 -4.51 -4.50 -18.67
C PRO A 196 -4.97 -4.10 -17.27
N LEU A 197 -4.38 -3.09 -16.62
CA LEU A 197 -4.56 -2.84 -15.17
C LEU A 197 -5.68 -1.85 -14.79
N GLY A 198 -6.31 -1.17 -15.75
CA GLY A 198 -7.47 -0.33 -15.49
C GLY A 198 -7.61 0.85 -16.42
N THR A 199 -8.53 1.77 -16.08
CA THR A 199 -8.73 2.98 -16.86
C THR A 199 -7.49 3.87 -16.80
N PRO A 200 -7.19 4.64 -17.86
CA PRO A 200 -6.06 5.56 -17.87
C PRO A 200 -6.05 6.53 -16.67
N GLY A 201 -7.24 6.99 -16.26
CA GLY A 201 -7.39 7.82 -15.07
C GLY A 201 -6.92 7.14 -13.77
N ALA A 202 -7.23 5.86 -13.58
CA ALA A 202 -6.86 5.11 -12.38
C ALA A 202 -5.36 4.82 -12.33
N ILE A 203 -4.75 4.44 -13.46
CA ILE A 203 -3.31 4.22 -13.57
C ILE A 203 -2.56 5.53 -13.29
N ALA A 204 -3.00 6.64 -13.89
CA ALA A 204 -2.41 7.96 -13.66
C ALA A 204 -2.51 8.39 -12.19
N ALA A 205 -3.68 8.22 -11.56
CA ALA A 205 -3.87 8.55 -10.14
C ALA A 205 -2.95 7.73 -9.22
N TYR A 206 -2.78 6.43 -9.52
CA TYR A 206 -1.85 5.58 -8.78
C TYR A 206 -0.39 6.04 -8.95
N LEU A 207 0.03 6.34 -10.18
CA LEU A 207 1.40 6.79 -10.50
C LEU A 207 1.73 8.13 -9.83
N VAL A 208 0.78 9.06 -9.74
CA VAL A 208 0.93 10.34 -9.03
C VAL A 208 1.26 10.12 -7.54
N LEU A 209 0.74 9.05 -6.92
CA LEU A 209 1.08 8.68 -5.55
C LEU A 209 2.37 7.85 -5.45
N ALA A 210 2.66 7.03 -6.47
CA ALA A 210 3.81 6.14 -6.49
C ALA A 210 5.14 6.86 -6.76
N LEU A 211 5.15 7.86 -7.64
CA LEU A 211 6.35 8.58 -8.07
C LEU A 211 7.04 9.34 -6.91
N PRO A 212 6.34 10.12 -6.06
CA PRO A 212 6.97 10.78 -4.92
C PRO A 212 7.59 9.78 -3.94
N LEU A 213 6.96 8.61 -3.75
CA LEU A 213 7.50 7.56 -2.90
C LEU A 213 8.81 7.00 -3.48
N LEU A 214 8.84 6.67 -4.77
CA LEU A 214 10.04 6.15 -5.44
C LEU A 214 11.16 7.19 -5.45
N ALA A 215 10.84 8.47 -5.69
CA ALA A 215 11.79 9.57 -5.61
C ALA A 215 12.34 9.72 -4.18
N GLY A 216 11.48 9.66 -3.16
CA GLY A 216 11.88 9.71 -1.76
C GLY A 216 12.81 8.54 -1.38
N LEU A 217 12.50 7.31 -1.83
CA LEU A 217 13.36 6.15 -1.64
C LEU A 217 14.69 6.29 -2.40
N ALA A 218 14.69 6.89 -3.60
CA ALA A 218 15.91 7.17 -4.35
C ALA A 218 16.84 8.16 -3.65
N ILE A 219 16.27 9.11 -2.89
CA ILE A 219 17.04 10.06 -2.08
C ILE A 219 17.54 9.41 -0.80
N ALA A 220 16.71 8.58 -0.15
CA ALA A 220 17.01 7.96 1.14
C ALA A 220 18.02 6.80 1.04
N ASP A 221 17.91 5.96 0.00
CA ASP A 221 18.76 4.78 -0.17
C ASP A 221 20.08 5.10 -0.92
N ARG A 222 21.08 4.24 -0.75
CA ARG A 222 22.38 4.32 -1.45
C ARG A 222 22.68 3.04 -2.25
N GLY A 223 23.61 3.16 -3.21
CA GLY A 223 24.09 2.03 -4.02
C GLY A 223 23.10 1.58 -5.09
N TRP A 224 23.05 0.27 -5.36
CA TRP A 224 22.25 -0.28 -6.46
C TRP A 224 20.74 -0.02 -6.31
N ARG A 225 20.23 0.01 -5.06
CA ARG A 225 18.82 0.29 -4.78
C ARG A 225 18.39 1.68 -5.23
N ARG A 226 19.26 2.68 -5.06
CA ARG A 226 19.02 4.03 -5.60
C ARG A 226 18.85 4.01 -7.11
N GLY A 227 19.69 3.24 -7.81
CA GLY A 227 19.56 3.04 -9.26
C GLY A 227 18.22 2.41 -9.63
N LEU A 228 17.79 1.38 -8.89
CA LEU A 228 16.48 0.74 -9.08
C LEU A 228 15.32 1.72 -8.89
N TRP A 229 15.33 2.53 -7.83
CA TRP A 229 14.27 3.51 -7.56
C TRP A 229 14.23 4.64 -8.60
N LEU A 230 15.40 5.11 -9.07
CA LEU A 230 15.49 6.09 -10.15
C LEU A 230 14.98 5.52 -11.48
N ALA A 231 15.40 4.31 -11.84
CA ALA A 231 14.92 3.62 -13.03
C ALA A 231 13.41 3.41 -12.97
N GLY A 232 12.89 2.99 -11.81
CA GLY A 232 11.46 2.87 -11.55
C GLY A 232 10.70 4.18 -11.67
N SER A 233 11.26 5.27 -11.16
CA SER A 233 10.66 6.60 -11.29
C SER A 233 10.61 7.05 -12.76
N GLY A 234 11.67 6.81 -13.52
CA GLY A 234 11.71 7.10 -14.96
C GLY A 234 10.70 6.26 -15.75
N LEU A 235 10.62 4.96 -15.46
CA LEU A 235 9.62 4.06 -16.05
C LEU A 235 8.19 4.46 -15.68
N GLY A 236 7.95 4.86 -14.43
CA GLY A 236 6.64 5.34 -13.99
C GLY A 236 6.24 6.67 -14.66
N LEU A 237 7.20 7.55 -14.93
CA LEU A 237 6.96 8.80 -15.67
C LEU A 237 6.63 8.52 -17.14
N LEU A 238 7.32 7.55 -17.74
CA LEU A 238 7.00 7.06 -19.08
C LEU A 238 5.60 6.43 -19.11
N ASP A 239 5.25 5.63 -18.11
CA ASP A 239 3.91 5.02 -17.98
C ASP A 239 2.82 6.09 -17.81
N LEU A 240 3.10 7.15 -17.06
CA LEU A 240 2.17 8.28 -16.95
C LEU A 240 1.97 8.98 -18.30
N TYR A 241 3.05 9.14 -19.06
CA TYR A 241 3.01 9.75 -20.38
C TYR A 241 2.20 8.92 -21.38
N THR A 242 2.39 7.59 -21.43
CA THR A 242 1.63 6.69 -22.31
C THR A 242 0.15 6.60 -21.95
N THR A 243 -0.20 6.93 -20.71
CA THR A 243 -1.57 6.96 -20.23
C THR A 243 -2.36 8.18 -20.76
N ASN A 244 -1.68 9.25 -21.21
CA ASN A 244 -2.28 10.47 -21.80
C ASN A 244 -3.47 11.06 -21.01
N SER A 245 -3.45 10.94 -19.67
CA SER A 245 -4.55 11.35 -18.81
C SER A 245 -4.32 12.75 -18.26
N ALA A 246 -5.31 13.64 -18.41
CA ALA A 246 -5.29 15.00 -17.87
C ALA A 246 -5.09 15.04 -16.34
N LEU A 247 -5.62 14.05 -15.62
CA LEU A 247 -5.44 13.92 -14.17
C LEU A 247 -3.99 13.65 -13.76
N GLY A 248 -3.22 12.95 -14.59
CA GLY A 248 -1.79 12.70 -14.35
C GLY A 248 -0.96 13.97 -14.40
N TRP A 249 -1.22 14.81 -15.40
CA TRP A 249 -0.55 16.10 -15.57
C TRP A 249 -0.94 17.11 -14.48
N LEU A 250 -2.21 17.18 -14.12
CA LEU A 250 -2.67 18.03 -13.01
C LEU A 250 -2.08 17.57 -11.67
N GLY A 251 -1.98 16.26 -11.41
CA GLY A 251 -1.37 15.72 -10.20
C GLY A 251 0.12 16.07 -10.09
N LEU A 252 0.88 16.01 -11.19
CA LEU A 252 2.28 16.45 -11.21
C LEU A 252 2.43 17.96 -10.99
N GLY A 253 1.53 18.77 -11.56
CA GLY A 253 1.57 20.23 -11.39
C GLY A 253 1.25 20.72 -9.97
N VAL A 254 0.59 19.89 -9.14
CA VAL A 254 0.32 20.19 -7.73
C VAL A 254 1.44 19.67 -6.81
N LEU A 255 2.21 18.67 -7.24
CA LEU A 255 3.29 18.04 -6.46
C LEU A 255 4.68 18.63 -6.74
N GLY A 256 4.87 19.36 -7.84
CA GLY A 256 6.10 20.10 -8.17
C GLY A 256 6.10 21.52 -7.61
#